data_AF-A0A963TML0-F1
#
_entry.id   AF-A0A963TML0-F1
#
_cell.length_a   1.000
_cell.length_b   1.000
_cell.length_c   1.000
_cell.angle_alpha   90.00
_cell.angle_beta   90.00
_cell.angle_gamma   90.00
#
_symmetry.space_group_name_H-M   'P 1'
#
loop_
_entity.id
_entity.type
_entity.pdbx_description
1 polymer ?
#
loop_
_entity_poly.entity_id
_entity_poly.type
_entity_poly.pdbx_seq_one_letter_code
_entity_poly.pdbx_strand_id
1 'polypeptide(L)'
;LARLTGVIDKLVVYPDSIDRNLNMMGGLVFSQRVLLALTQAGISREDAYVYVQRNAMKVWNEGGQLADRLKADKDVTAKLKPAEIDALFDMAYHTKHVDTIFKRVFGE
;
A
#
# COMPACT_ATOMS: atom_id res chain seq x y z
N LEU A 1 27.20 9.49 22.79
CA LEU A 1 27.27 8.60 21.62
C LEU A 1 27.18 7.12 22.01
N ALA A 2 28.06 6.61 22.89
CA ALA A 2 28.20 5.17 23.20
C ALA A 2 26.89 4.42 23.52
N ARG A 3 25.97 5.02 24.27
CA ARG A 3 24.71 4.37 24.65
C ARG A 3 23.80 4.06 23.45
N LEU A 4 23.64 4.99 22.51
CA LEU A 4 22.77 4.78 21.34
C LEU A 4 23.41 3.79 20.36
N THR A 5 24.73 3.88 20.15
CA THR A 5 25.47 2.92 19.33
C THR A 5 25.24 1.49 19.81
N GLY A 6 25.36 1.24 21.11
CA GLY A 6 25.13 -0.10 21.67
C GLY A 6 23.68 -0.58 21.55
N VAL A 7 22.70 0.33 21.48
CA VAL A 7 21.29 -0.03 21.23
C VAL A 7 21.08 -0.44 19.78
N ILE A 8 21.59 0.34 18.82
CA ILE A 8 21.43 0.05 17.38
C ILE A 8 22.18 -1.24 17.00
N ASP A 9 23.39 -1.43 17.50
CA ASP A 9 24.23 -2.62 17.25
C ASP A 9 23.56 -3.93 17.72
N LYS A 10 22.78 -3.86 18.81
CA LYS A 10 22.13 -5.03 19.43
C LYS A 10 20.62 -5.09 19.18
N LEU A 11 20.10 -4.24 18.29
CA LEU A 11 18.67 -4.15 18.02
C LEU A 11 18.20 -5.44 17.35
N VAL A 12 17.27 -6.14 18.00
CA VAL A 12 16.62 -7.32 17.41
C VAL A 12 15.42 -6.85 16.59
N VAL A 13 15.44 -7.15 15.29
CA VAL A 13 14.36 -6.84 14.35
C VAL A 13 13.48 -8.08 14.15
N TYR A 14 12.17 -7.88 14.11
CA TYR A 14 11.18 -8.95 13.90
C TYR A 14 10.43 -8.72 12.58
N PRO A 15 10.92 -9.25 11.44
CA PRO A 15 10.32 -9.04 10.12
C PRO A 15 8.85 -9.47 10.05
N ASP A 16 8.50 -10.60 10.66
CA ASP A 16 7.13 -11.13 10.66
C ASP A 16 6.14 -10.19 11.37
N SER A 17 6.60 -9.51 12.42
CA SER A 17 5.79 -8.51 13.12
C SER A 17 5.61 -7.25 12.27
N ILE A 18 6.63 -6.85 11.51
CA ILE A 18 6.54 -5.72 10.57
C ILE A 18 5.53 -6.04 9.47
N ASP A 19 5.66 -7.21 8.83
CA ASP A 19 4.74 -7.64 7.78
C ASP A 19 3.30 -7.75 8.30
N ARG A 20 3.11 -8.38 9.46
CA ARG A 20 1.80 -8.44 10.11
C ARG A 20 1.21 -7.04 10.31
N ASN A 21 1.97 -6.12 10.89
CA ASN A 21 1.50 -4.76 11.18
C ASN A 21 1.12 -3.98 9.92
N LEU A 22 1.89 -4.15 8.83
CA LEU A 22 1.58 -3.55 7.54
C LEU A 22 0.26 -4.08 6.95
N ASN A 23 0.00 -5.37 7.15
CA ASN A 23 -1.19 -6.06 6.63
C ASN A 23 -2.42 -5.97 7.56
N MET A 24 -2.26 -5.51 8.81
CA MET A 24 -3.35 -5.43 9.81
C MET A 24 -4.56 -4.64 9.36
N MET A 25 -4.36 -3.62 8.52
CA MET A 25 -5.42 -2.75 8.03
C MET A 25 -5.98 -3.21 6.68
N GLY A 26 -5.87 -4.49 6.31
CA GLY A 26 -6.53 -5.03 5.12
C GLY A 26 -6.11 -4.37 3.81
N GLY A 27 -4.84 -3.95 3.71
CA GLY A 27 -4.30 -3.30 2.51
C GLY A 27 -4.66 -1.82 2.33
N LEU A 28 -5.20 -1.13 3.35
CA LEU A 28 -5.51 0.31 3.27
C LEU A 28 -4.31 1.19 2.89
N VAL A 29 -3.08 0.76 3.19
CA VAL A 29 -1.84 1.44 2.79
C VAL A 29 -1.72 1.61 1.27
N PHE A 30 -2.36 0.74 0.48
CA PHE A 30 -2.35 0.78 -0.99
C PHE A 30 -3.41 1.72 -1.60
N SER A 31 -4.26 2.34 -0.78
CA SER A 31 -5.36 3.21 -1.24
C SER A 31 -4.93 4.31 -2.21
N GLN A 32 -3.75 4.92 -2.00
CA GLN A 32 -3.21 5.92 -2.92
C GLN A 32 -2.88 5.34 -4.30
N ARG A 33 -2.35 4.11 -4.37
CA ARG A 33 -2.06 3.46 -5.66
C ARG A 33 -3.35 3.21 -6.44
N VAL A 34 -4.41 2.79 -5.76
CA VAL A 34 -5.73 2.60 -6.36
C VAL A 34 -6.29 3.91 -6.89
N LEU A 35 -6.21 4.99 -6.11
CA LEU A 35 -6.64 6.32 -6.55
C LEU A 35 -5.92 6.73 -7.83
N LEU A 36 -4.59 6.59 -7.87
CA LEU A 36 -3.81 6.93 -9.05
C LEU A 36 -4.16 6.07 -10.26
N ALA A 37 -4.31 4.75 -10.06
CA ALA A 37 -4.70 3.83 -11.14
C ALA A 37 -6.07 4.20 -11.75
N LEU A 38 -7.05 4.56 -10.91
CA LEU A 38 -8.36 5.02 -11.36
C LEU A 38 -8.26 6.33 -12.16
N THR A 39 -7.44 7.29 -11.70
CA THR A 39 -7.21 8.53 -12.46
C THR A 39 -6.53 8.27 -13.80
N GLN A 40 -5.59 7.33 -13.86
CA GLN A 40 -4.92 6.91 -15.10
C GLN A 40 -5.85 6.17 -16.05
N ALA A 41 -6.88 5.49 -15.52
CA ALA A 41 -7.97 4.88 -16.29
C ALA A 41 -9.04 5.89 -16.75
N GLY A 42 -8.82 7.20 -16.56
CA GLY A 42 -9.67 8.28 -17.04
C GLY A 42 -10.82 8.66 -16.10
N ILE A 43 -10.78 8.28 -14.82
CA ILE A 43 -11.71 8.77 -13.80
C ILE A 43 -11.23 10.14 -13.30
N SER A 44 -12.16 11.04 -13.00
CA SER A 44 -11.81 12.31 -12.34
C SER A 44 -11.15 12.04 -10.99
N ARG A 45 -10.28 12.94 -10.52
CA ARG A 45 -9.64 12.78 -9.21
C ARG A 45 -10.65 12.75 -8.06
N GLU A 46 -11.73 13.51 -8.18
CA GLU A 46 -12.81 13.59 -7.20
C GLU A 46 -13.58 12.27 -7.13
N ASP A 47 -14.00 11.72 -8.27
CA ASP A 47 -14.69 10.43 -8.32
C ASP A 47 -13.79 9.28 -7.85
N ALA A 48 -12.51 9.27 -8.27
CA ALA A 48 -11.54 8.29 -7.80
C ALA A 48 -11.38 8.34 -6.28
N TYR A 49 -11.35 9.54 -5.69
CA TYR A 49 -11.33 9.70 -4.23
C TYR A 49 -12.58 9.12 -3.57
N VAL A 50 -13.78 9.42 -4.08
CA VAL A 50 -15.04 8.88 -3.57
C VAL A 50 -15.07 7.35 -3.62
N TYR A 51 -14.63 6.75 -4.74
CA TYR A 51 -14.64 5.30 -4.93
C TYR A 51 -13.64 4.60 -3.99
N VAL A 52 -12.44 5.14 -3.84
CA VAL A 52 -11.45 4.59 -2.91
C VAL A 52 -11.92 4.77 -1.47
N GLN A 53 -12.39 5.96 -1.10
CA GLN A 53 -12.80 6.28 0.26
C GLN A 53 -13.96 5.40 0.72
N ARG A 54 -15.02 5.22 -0.08
CA ARG A 54 -16.18 4.41 0.32
C ARG A 54 -15.84 2.94 0.55
N ASN A 55 -14.85 2.40 -0.17
CA ASN A 55 -14.37 1.04 0.02
C ASN A 55 -13.39 0.93 1.19
N ALA A 56 -12.51 1.92 1.35
CA ALA A 56 -11.59 2.01 2.48
C ALA A 56 -12.33 2.11 3.82
N MET A 57 -13.37 2.93 3.90
CA MET A 57 -14.17 3.09 5.12
C MET A 57 -14.90 1.80 5.52
N LYS A 58 -15.31 0.96 4.56
CA LYS A 58 -15.87 -0.37 4.87
C LYS A 58 -14.83 -1.27 5.51
N VAL A 59 -13.60 -1.30 4.99
CA VAL A 59 -12.50 -2.07 5.61
C VAL A 59 -12.17 -1.53 7.00
N TRP A 60 -12.17 -0.21 7.17
CA TRP A 60 -11.91 0.40 8.46
C TRP A 60 -12.94 0.00 9.53
N ASN A 61 -14.23 -0.02 9.17
CA ASN A 61 -15.32 -0.30 10.11
C ASN A 61 -15.59 -1.79 10.32
N GLU A 62 -15.50 -2.60 9.25
CA GLU A 62 -15.94 -4.00 9.23
C GLU A 62 -14.78 -4.99 9.13
N GLY A 63 -13.56 -4.51 8.87
CA GLY A 63 -12.43 -5.35 8.49
C GLY A 63 -12.54 -5.94 7.07
N GLY A 64 -11.67 -6.90 6.79
CA GLY A 64 -11.52 -7.53 5.48
C GLY A 64 -10.42 -6.91 4.62
N GLN A 65 -10.42 -7.22 3.32
CA GLN A 65 -9.39 -6.75 2.39
C GLN A 65 -9.95 -5.67 1.46
N LEU A 66 -9.21 -4.57 1.29
CA LEU A 66 -9.60 -3.48 0.39
C LEU A 66 -9.70 -3.96 -1.06
N ALA A 67 -8.81 -4.85 -1.51
CA ALA A 67 -8.84 -5.43 -2.84
C ALA A 67 -10.19 -6.11 -3.13
N ASP A 68 -10.72 -6.88 -2.18
CA ASP A 68 -12.00 -7.57 -2.34
C ASP A 68 -13.18 -6.59 -2.42
N ARG A 69 -13.16 -5.53 -1.58
CA ARG A 69 -14.19 -4.47 -1.63
C ARG A 69 -14.18 -3.74 -2.97
N LEU A 70 -12.99 -3.42 -3.50
CA LEU A 70 -12.82 -2.77 -4.79
C LEU A 70 -13.28 -3.66 -5.95
N LYS A 71 -13.00 -4.97 -5.92
CA LYS A 71 -13.49 -5.92 -6.93
C LYS A 71 -15.01 -6.12 -6.89
N ALA A 72 -15.64 -5.90 -5.74
CA ALA A 72 -17.09 -5.94 -5.61
C ALA A 72 -17.77 -4.62 -6.04
N ASP A 73 -17.00 -3.55 -6.25
CA ASP A 73 -17.50 -2.23 -6.60
C ASP A 73 -17.62 -2.08 -8.12
N LYS A 74 -18.85 -1.84 -8.60
CA LYS A 74 -19.15 -1.71 -10.04
C LYS A 74 -18.50 -0.49 -10.69
N ASP A 75 -18.38 0.63 -9.98
CA ASP A 75 -17.80 1.85 -10.56
C ASP A 75 -16.28 1.70 -10.70
N VAL A 76 -15.66 0.94 -9.79
CA VAL A 76 -14.23 0.57 -9.87
C VAL A 76 -14.00 -0.45 -10.97
N THR A 77 -14.78 -1.54 -10.99
CA THR A 77 -14.60 -2.65 -11.94
C THR A 77 -14.99 -2.29 -13.37
N ALA A 78 -15.78 -1.23 -13.57
CA ALA A 78 -16.01 -0.64 -14.88
C ALA A 78 -14.73 -0.06 -15.52
N LYS A 79 -13.68 0.19 -14.73
CA LYS A 79 -12.43 0.83 -15.18
C LYS A 79 -11.17 -0.01 -14.94
N LEU A 80 -11.15 -0.83 -13.90
CA LEU A 80 -10.04 -1.72 -13.56
C LEU A 80 -10.54 -3.15 -13.43
N LYS A 81 -9.92 -4.08 -14.16
CA LYS A 81 -10.21 -5.51 -14.04
C LYS A 81 -9.71 -6.04 -12.69
N PRO A 82 -10.28 -7.14 -12.17
CA PRO A 82 -9.84 -7.73 -10.90
C PRO A 82 -8.33 -8.00 -10.81
N ALA A 83 -7.72 -8.48 -11.90
CA ALA A 83 -6.27 -8.72 -11.95
C ALA A 83 -5.44 -7.43 -11.90
N GLU A 84 -5.95 -6.33 -12.48
CA GLU A 84 -5.30 -5.02 -12.39
C GLU A 84 -5.40 -4.46 -10.97
N ILE A 85 -6.52 -4.70 -10.29
CA ILE A 85 -6.69 -4.35 -8.87
C ILE A 85 -5.68 -5.13 -8.02
N ASP A 86 -5.56 -6.44 -8.21
CA ASP A 86 -4.62 -7.28 -7.45
C ASP A 86 -3.16 -6.80 -7.55
N ALA A 87 -2.72 -6.40 -8.74
CA ALA A 87 -1.38 -5.88 -8.96
C ALA A 87 -1.08 -4.57 -8.19
N LEU A 88 -2.11 -3.84 -7.73
CA LEU A 88 -1.94 -2.62 -6.96
C LEU A 88 -1.63 -2.88 -5.48
N PHE A 89 -1.77 -4.11 -5.00
CA PHE A 89 -1.52 -4.52 -3.61
C PHE A 89 -0.14 -5.19 -3.42
N ASP A 90 0.75 -5.06 -4.41
CA ASP A 90 2.13 -5.53 -4.29
C ASP A 90 3.03 -4.49 -3.59
N MET A 91 3.63 -4.89 -2.46
CA MET A 91 4.54 -4.07 -1.67
C MET A 91 5.86 -3.77 -2.39
N ALA A 92 6.30 -4.62 -3.34
CA ALA A 92 7.53 -4.40 -4.10
C ALA A 92 7.50 -3.07 -4.89
N TYR A 93 6.30 -2.58 -5.24
CA TYR A 93 6.15 -1.27 -5.85
C TYR A 93 6.68 -0.13 -4.97
N HIS A 94 6.54 -0.24 -3.65
CA HIS A 94 6.98 0.78 -2.69
C HIS A 94 8.48 0.69 -2.38
N THR A 95 9.10 -0.47 -2.56
CA THR A 95 10.52 -0.70 -2.28
C THR A 95 11.42 -0.69 -3.51
N LYS A 96 10.86 -0.51 -4.72
CA LYS A 96 11.60 -0.52 -6.01
C LYS A 96 12.78 0.46 -6.13
N HIS A 97 12.87 1.47 -5.26
CA HIS A 97 13.94 2.46 -5.26
C HIS A 97 14.88 2.35 -4.05
N VAL A 98 14.74 1.32 -3.21
CA VAL A 98 15.63 1.09 -2.05
C VAL A 98 17.08 1.05 -2.49
N ASP A 99 17.42 0.24 -3.48
CA ASP A 99 18.80 0.12 -3.97
C ASP A 99 19.34 1.43 -4.53
N THR A 100 18.49 2.21 -5.21
CA THR A 100 18.87 3.54 -5.73
C THR A 100 19.27 4.49 -4.60
N ILE A 101 18.57 4.43 -3.47
CA ILE A 101 18.87 5.26 -2.29
C ILE A 101 20.15 4.76 -1.61
N PHE A 102 20.30 3.44 -1.42
CA PHE A 102 21.49 2.85 -0.78
C PHE A 102 22.77 3.17 -1.57
N LYS A 103 22.74 3.06 -2.90
CA LYS A 103 23.84 3.48 -3.80
C LYS A 103 24.31 4.91 -3.54
N ARG A 104 23.38 5.86 -3.39
CA ARG A 104 23.71 7.26 -3.10
C ARG A 104 24.32 7.47 -1.71
N VAL A 105 23.90 6.67 -0.72
CA VAL A 105 24.38 6.79 0.67
C VAL A 105 25.78 6.18 0.82
N PHE A 106 26.04 5.04 0.17
CA PHE A 106 27.29 4.30 0.31
C PHE A 106 28.32 4.58 -0.79
N GLY A 107 27.93 5.26 -1.87
CA GLY A 107 28.84 5.65 -2.95
C GLY A 107 29.17 4.53 -3.94
N GLU A 108 28.27 3.54 -4.07
CA GLU A 108 28.36 2.40 -4.99
C GLU A 108 27.43 2.54 -6.21
#